data_AF-A0A2D6FJT5-F1
#
_entry.id   AF-A0A2D6FJT5-F1
#
_cell.length_a   1.000
_cell.length_b   1.000
_cell.length_c   1.000
_cell.angle_alpha   90.00
_cell.angle_beta   90.00
_cell.angle_gamma   90.00
#
_symmetry.space_group_name_H-M   'P 1'
#
loop_
_entity.id
_entity.type
_entity.pdbx_description
1 polymer ?
#
loop_
_entity_poly.entity_id
_entity_poly.type
_entity_poly.pdbx_seq_one_letter_code
_entity_poly.pdbx_strand_id
1 'polypeptide(L)'
;MELLTFILCAYGLTQTLVYSDMPLLKKLRPSKESLRGYGKLFNCSMCMGFHVGWFLMLLSSYTELFNFDVSVANFFLLGWLSSGTSYVLNMIFGDTGIQHSPKMEITPHE
;
A
#
# COMPACT_ATOMS: atom_id res chain seq x y z
N MET A 1 -16.80 -10.35 3.54
CA MET A 1 -16.78 -8.87 3.69
C MET A 1 -15.43 -8.41 4.22
N GLU A 2 -14.93 -9.01 5.30
CA GLU A 2 -13.65 -8.64 5.95
C GLU A 2 -12.43 -8.61 5.02
N LEU A 3 -12.31 -9.59 4.12
CA LEU A 3 -11.21 -9.61 3.15
C LEU A 3 -11.27 -8.43 2.17
N LEU A 4 -12.47 -8.07 1.71
CA LEU A 4 -12.65 -6.95 0.78
C LEU A 4 -12.40 -5.62 1.49
N THR A 5 -12.92 -5.42 2.70
CA THR A 5 -12.63 -4.22 3.51
C THR A 5 -11.15 -4.12 3.82
N PHE A 6 -10.49 -5.22 4.18
CA PHE A 6 -9.05 -5.26 4.36
C PHE A 6 -8.30 -4.83 3.09
N ILE A 7 -8.64 -5.39 1.93
CA ILE A 7 -8.00 -5.05 0.65
C ILE A 7 -8.20 -3.57 0.31
N LEU A 8 -9.41 -3.02 0.48
CA LEU A 8 -9.70 -1.63 0.17
C LEU A 8 -9.01 -0.66 1.15
N CYS A 9 -8.98 -0.98 2.45
CA CYS A 9 -8.24 -0.21 3.45
C CYS A 9 -6.73 -0.26 3.18
N ALA A 10 -6.20 -1.44 2.83
CA ALA A 10 -4.81 -1.63 2.49
C ALA A 10 -4.41 -0.84 1.24
N TYR A 11 -5.24 -0.89 0.19
CA TYR A 11 -5.07 -0.09 -1.01
C TYR A 11 -5.08 1.40 -0.67
N GLY A 12 -6.12 1.90 0.01
CA GLY A 12 -6.24 3.32 0.33
C GLY A 12 -5.07 3.86 1.18
N LEU A 13 -4.62 3.09 2.17
CA LEU A 13 -3.47 3.47 2.99
C LEU A 13 -2.18 3.45 2.17
N THR A 14 -1.99 2.45 1.32
CA THR A 14 -0.82 2.37 0.41
C THR A 14 -0.77 3.56 -0.53
N GLN A 15 -1.89 3.93 -1.15
CA GLN A 15 -1.99 5.09 -2.04
C GLN A 15 -1.66 6.38 -1.30
N THR A 16 -2.18 6.55 -0.08
CA THR A 16 -1.89 7.71 0.76
C THR A 16 -0.40 7.79 1.10
N LEU A 17 0.23 6.67 1.49
CA LEU A 17 1.65 6.66 1.86
C LEU A 17 2.60 6.86 0.68
N VAL A 18 2.24 6.41 -0.52
CA VAL A 18 3.11 6.43 -1.70
C VAL A 18 2.91 7.68 -2.58
N TYR A 19 1.67 8.14 -2.74
CA TYR A 19 1.34 9.19 -3.71
C TYR A 19 0.85 10.50 -3.08
N SER A 20 0.46 10.51 -1.80
CA SER A 20 0.00 11.76 -1.18
C SER A 20 1.14 12.79 -1.10
N ASP A 21 0.83 14.04 -1.45
CA ASP A 21 1.70 15.21 -1.35
C ASP A 21 1.54 15.99 -0.04
N MET A 22 0.80 15.45 0.95
CA MET A 22 0.65 16.10 2.25
C MET A 22 2.02 16.38 2.90
N PRO A 23 2.26 17.58 3.47
CA PRO A 23 3.58 17.99 3.98
C PRO A 23 4.18 17.04 5.02
N LEU A 24 3.34 16.45 5.87
CA LEU A 24 3.76 15.48 6.90
C LEU A 24 4.25 14.16 6.27
N LEU A 25 3.50 13.62 5.30
CA LEU A 25 3.84 12.39 4.61
C LEU A 25 5.04 12.57 3.67
N LYS A 26 5.15 13.74 3.03
CA LYS A 26 6.29 14.10 2.18
C LYS A 26 7.60 14.19 2.98
N LYS A 27 7.53 14.63 4.25
CA LYS A 27 8.69 14.62 5.15
C LYS A 27 9.03 13.20 5.66
N LEU A 28 8.02 12.36 5.88
CA LEU A 28 8.20 10.97 6.28
C LEU A 28 8.75 10.10 5.14
N ARG A 29 8.39 10.40 3.89
CA ARG A 29 8.85 9.71 2.68
C ARG A 29 10.28 10.18 2.34
N PRO A 30 11.32 9.36 2.58
CA PRO A 30 12.67 9.74 2.21
C PRO A 30 12.81 9.82 0.68
N SER A 31 13.70 10.71 0.20
CA SER A 31 14.06 10.76 -1.22
C SER A 31 14.55 9.40 -1.72
N LYS A 32 14.31 9.09 -3.00
CA LYS A 32 14.64 7.80 -3.63
C LYS A 32 16.11 7.40 -3.49
N GLU A 33 17.01 8.38 -3.35
CA GLU A 33 18.46 8.18 -3.19
C GLU A 33 18.90 8.01 -1.72
N SER A 34 18.01 8.33 -0.78
CA SER A 34 18.29 8.22 0.65
C SER A 34 18.48 6.77 1.09
N LEU A 35 19.30 6.56 2.13
CA LEU A 35 19.64 5.26 2.71
C LEU A 35 20.09 4.23 1.65
N ARG A 36 21.02 4.61 0.74
CA ARG A 36 21.55 3.71 -0.31
C ARG A 36 20.47 3.10 -1.20
N GLY A 37 19.39 3.85 -1.48
CA GLY A 37 18.31 3.40 -2.35
C GLY A 37 17.14 2.71 -1.63
N TYR A 38 17.19 2.56 -0.29
CA TYR A 38 16.03 2.10 0.49
C TYR A 38 14.86 3.07 0.41
N GLY A 39 15.09 4.36 0.09
CA GLY A 39 14.02 5.31 -0.19
C GLY A 39 13.09 4.92 -1.34
N LYS A 40 13.53 4.01 -2.23
CA LYS A 40 12.67 3.46 -3.29
C LYS A 40 11.50 2.64 -2.74
N LEU A 41 11.63 2.03 -1.56
CA LEU A 41 10.55 1.24 -0.94
C LEU A 41 9.33 2.12 -0.67
N PHE A 42 9.54 3.33 -0.14
CA PHE A 42 8.46 4.28 0.17
C PHE A 42 7.80 4.92 -1.07
N ASN A 43 8.37 4.70 -2.25
CA ASN A 43 7.85 5.17 -3.53
C ASN A 43 7.27 4.03 -4.38
N CYS A 44 7.22 2.80 -3.85
CA CYS A 44 6.71 1.63 -4.54
C CYS A 44 5.42 1.14 -3.87
N SER A 45 4.31 1.18 -4.61
CA SER A 45 3.00 0.71 -4.14
C SER A 45 3.01 -0.77 -3.71
N MET A 46 3.80 -1.62 -4.37
CA MET A 46 3.96 -3.02 -3.98
C MET A 46 4.70 -3.17 -2.65
N CYS A 47 5.85 -2.50 -2.49
CA CYS A 47 6.67 -2.58 -1.27
C CYS A 47 5.94 -1.97 -0.07
N MET A 48 5.38 -0.77 -0.21
CA MET A 48 4.57 -0.17 0.86
C MET A 48 3.31 -0.97 1.14
N GLY A 49 2.69 -1.55 0.10
CA GLY A 49 1.55 -2.45 0.25
C GLY A 49 1.86 -3.64 1.15
N PHE A 50 3.03 -4.26 1.02
CA PHE A 50 3.46 -5.32 1.94
C PHE A 50 3.50 -4.84 3.39
N HIS A 51 4.08 -3.67 3.64
CA HIS A 51 4.19 -3.11 4.99
C HIS A 51 2.84 -2.71 5.58
N VAL A 52 1.97 -2.16 4.75
CA VAL A 52 0.58 -1.84 5.11
C VAL A 52 -0.21 -3.09 5.49
N GLY A 53 0.00 -4.22 4.80
CA GLY A 53 -0.75 -5.44 5.04
C GLY A 53 -0.58 -6.01 6.44
N TRP A 54 0.66 -6.16 6.91
CA TRP A 54 0.90 -6.62 8.27
C TRP A 54 0.62 -5.54 9.33
N PHE A 55 0.78 -4.25 8.98
CA PHE A 55 0.39 -3.17 9.88
C PHE A 55 -1.12 -3.20 10.17
N LEU A 56 -1.94 -3.42 9.15
CA LEU A 56 -3.39 -3.57 9.31
C LEU A 56 -3.75 -4.87 10.04
N MET A 57 -3.01 -5.96 9.85
CA MET A 57 -3.18 -7.16 10.68
C MET A 57 -2.98 -6.85 12.17
N LEU A 58 -1.96 -6.07 12.55
CA LEU A 58 -1.78 -5.67 13.96
C LEU A 58 -2.89 -4.74 14.46
N LEU A 59 -3.49 -3.95 13.55
CA LEU A 59 -4.61 -3.09 13.88
C LEU A 59 -5.97 -3.82 13.95
N SER A 60 -6.03 -5.09 13.51
CA SER A 60 -7.28 -5.87 13.43
C SER A 60 -7.96 -6.01 14.79
N SER A 61 -7.21 -6.16 15.87
CA SER A 61 -7.76 -6.29 17.23
C SER A 61 -8.37 -4.99 17.77
N TYR A 62 -8.16 -3.87 17.08
CA TYR A 62 -8.65 -2.54 17.46
C TYR A 62 -9.79 -2.04 16.57
N THR A 63 -10.30 -2.88 15.65
CA THR A 63 -11.37 -2.51 14.74
C THR A 63 -12.37 -3.64 14.55
N GLU A 64 -13.64 -3.30 14.31
CA GLU A 64 -14.68 -4.26 13.95
C GLU A 64 -14.82 -4.45 12.43
N LEU A 65 -14.07 -3.68 11.63
CA LEU A 65 -14.17 -3.70 10.17
C LEU A 65 -13.62 -4.97 9.52
N PHE A 66 -12.60 -5.56 10.17
CA PHE A 66 -11.97 -6.83 9.81
C PHE A 66 -11.26 -7.36 11.05
N ASN A 67 -11.42 -8.65 11.35
CA ASN A 67 -10.74 -9.28 12.47
C ASN A 67 -10.01 -10.54 12.02
N PHE A 68 -8.68 -10.47 11.97
CA PHE A 68 -7.82 -11.59 11.60
C PHE A 68 -6.91 -11.94 12.77
N ASP A 69 -6.70 -13.24 12.97
CA ASP A 69 -5.76 -13.74 13.97
C ASP A 69 -4.34 -13.25 13.71
N VAL A 70 -3.67 -12.78 14.76
CA VAL A 70 -2.27 -12.39 14.69
C VAL A 70 -1.39 -13.63 14.78
N SER A 71 -0.86 -14.06 13.64
CA SER A 71 0.10 -15.15 13.54
C SER A 71 1.22 -14.80 12.57
N VAL A 72 2.37 -15.48 12.68
CA VAL A 72 3.50 -15.27 11.75
C VAL A 72 3.10 -15.63 10.31
N ALA A 73 2.24 -16.64 10.13
CA ALA A 73 1.72 -16.98 8.80
C ALA A 73 0.85 -15.85 8.25
N ASN A 74 -0.07 -15.32 9.05
CA ASN A 74 -0.96 -14.23 8.64
C ASN A 74 -0.19 -12.93 8.36
N PHE A 75 0.90 -12.67 9.09
CA PHE A 75 1.79 -11.55 8.82
C PHE A 75 2.27 -11.54 7.35
N PHE A 76 2.78 -12.67 6.86
CA PHE A 76 3.26 -12.78 5.49
C PHE A 76 2.10 -12.86 4.48
N LEU A 77 1.07 -13.66 4.76
CA LEU A 77 -0.06 -13.84 3.85
C LEU A 77 -0.84 -12.55 3.61
N LEU A 78 -1.17 -11.81 4.68
CA LEU A 78 -1.85 -10.52 4.57
C LEU A 78 -0.94 -9.43 3.99
N GLY A 79 0.36 -9.50 4.27
CA GLY A 79 1.37 -8.66 3.60
C GLY A 79 1.40 -8.87 2.09
N TRP A 80 1.53 -10.11 1.62
CA TRP A 80 1.54 -10.42 0.18
C TRP A 80 0.21 -10.15 -0.50
N LEU A 81 -0.90 -10.45 0.17
CA LEU A 81 -2.23 -10.12 -0.32
C LEU A 81 -2.36 -8.62 -0.55
N SER A 82 -2.05 -7.81 0.46
CA SER A 82 -2.08 -6.34 0.40
C SER A 82 -1.15 -5.79 -0.70
N SER A 83 0.06 -6.33 -0.80
CA SER A 83 1.05 -5.98 -1.83
C SER A 83 0.51 -6.23 -3.24
N GLY A 84 -0.02 -7.44 -3.49
CA GLY A 84 -0.53 -7.83 -4.80
C GLY A 84 -1.78 -7.03 -5.19
N THR A 85 -2.75 -6.90 -4.28
CA THR A 85 -3.98 -6.17 -4.57
C THR A 85 -3.74 -4.68 -4.73
N SER A 86 -2.87 -4.07 -3.92
CA SER A 86 -2.55 -2.64 -4.06
C SER A 86 -1.88 -2.34 -5.40
N TYR A 87 -0.97 -3.21 -5.86
CA TYR A 87 -0.36 -3.09 -7.18
C TYR A 87 -1.39 -3.23 -8.30
N VAL A 88 -2.23 -4.27 -8.26
CA VAL A 88 -3.25 -4.51 -9.30
C VAL A 88 -4.25 -3.36 -9.36
N LEU A 89 -4.74 -2.88 -8.21
CA LEU A 89 -5.67 -1.76 -8.16
C LEU A 89 -5.03 -0.47 -8.66
N ASN A 90 -3.75 -0.23 -8.37
CA ASN A 90 -2.99 0.90 -8.90
C ASN A 90 -2.79 0.84 -10.43
N MET A 91 -2.75 -0.37 -11.01
CA MET A 91 -2.64 -0.55 -12.46
C MET A 91 -4.00 -0.42 -13.18
N ILE A 92 -5.10 -0.64 -12.46
CA ILE A 92 -6.45 -0.61 -13.02
C ILE A 92 -7.07 0.78 -12.86
N PHE A 93 -6.87 1.45 -11.72
CA PHE A 93 -7.45 2.75 -11.42
C PHE A 93 -6.36 3.82 -11.47
N GLY A 94 -6.44 4.72 -12.45
CA GLY A 94 -5.66 5.95 -12.50
C GLY A 94 -6.50 7.17 -12.12
N ASP A 95 -5.90 8.35 -12.15
CA ASP A 95 -6.57 9.61 -11.79
C ASP A 95 -7.75 9.96 -12.71
N THR A 96 -7.76 9.41 -13.93
CA THR A 96 -8.82 9.63 -14.94
C THR A 96 -9.86 8.50 -14.99
N GLY A 97 -9.77 7.51 -14.09
CA GLY A 97 -10.69 6.37 -14.02
C GLY A 97 -10.02 5.03 -14.35
N ILE A 98 -10.76 4.14 -15.02
CA ILE A 98 -10.29 2.77 -15.30
C ILE A 98 -9.37 2.76 -16.53
N GLN A 99 -8.16 2.23 -16.36
CA GLN A 99 -7.19 2.08 -17.44
C GLN A 99 -7.51 0.85 -18.30
N HIS A 100 -7.89 1.08 -19.56
CA HIS A 100 -8.13 0.01 -20.54
C HIS A 100 -6.85 -0.58 -21.15
N SER A 101 -5.73 0.14 -21.03
CA SER A 101 -4.39 -0.33 -21.39
C SER A 101 -3.50 -0.10 -20.17
N PRO A 102 -3.32 -1.11 -19.30
CA PRO A 102 -2.57 -0.96 -18.07
C PRO A 102 -1.12 -0.58 -18.42
N LYS A 103 -0.74 0.64 -18.07
CA LYS A 103 0.66 1.07 -18.09
C LYS A 103 1.05 1.31 -16.65
N MET A 104 2.27 0.91 -16.29
CA MET A 104 2.81 1.36 -15.00
C MET A 104 2.99 2.87 -15.11
N GLU A 105 2.02 3.61 -14.57
CA GLU A 105 2.15 5.03 -14.33
C GLU A 105 3.06 5.18 -13.12
N ILE A 106 4.37 5.09 -13.40
CA ILE A 106 5.38 5.59 -12.48
C ILE A 106 5.18 7.09 -12.55
N THR A 107 4.30 7.66 -11.72
CA THR A 107 4.22 9.12 -11.57
C THR A 107 5.66 9.58 -11.30
N PRO A 108 6.29 10.30 -12.24
CA PRO A 108 7.58 10.88 -12.00
C PRO A 108 7.26 12.04 -11.07
N HIS A 109 7.31 11.78 -9.76
CA HIS A 109 7.57 12.85 -8.82
C HIS A 109 9.00 13.29 -9.09
N GLU A 110 9.13 14.18 -10.07
CA GLU A 110 10.20 15.16 -10.23
C GLU A 110 10.21 16.12 -9.03
#